data_AF-A0A2G6T7G3-F1
#
_entry.id   AF-A0A2G6T7G3-F1
#
_cell.length_a   1.000
_cell.length_b   1.000
_cell.length_c   1.000
_cell.angle_alpha   90.00
_cell.angle_beta   90.00
_cell.angle_gamma   90.00
#
_symmetry.space_group_name_H-M   'P 1'
#
loop_
_entity.id
_entity.type
_entity.pdbx_description
1 polymer ?
#
loop_
_entity_poly.entity_id
_entity_poly.type
_entity_poly.pdbx_seq_one_letter_code
_entity_poly.pdbx_strand_id
1 'polypeptide(L)'
;MASPPDLQWRTQWRECLRPWKLATLALGIGLLLLGAELTPAPDWDIPISFIMGLLAYATAPWSLRVLVRRHWRAVPLALFLAWLTVDGCYALYWSLKDPAVLALMRDVNFPASLSLYGMCGLGWLYQGSLRQAWQAISRSVG
;
A
#
# COMPACT_ATOMS: atom_id res chain seq x y z
N MET A 1 23.43 12.18 7.22
CA MET A 1 23.45 10.72 7.41
C MET A 1 22.64 10.09 6.29
N ALA A 2 23.21 9.18 5.53
CA ALA A 2 22.49 8.48 4.47
C ALA A 2 21.42 7.55 5.08
N SER A 3 20.27 7.42 4.43
CA SER A 3 19.24 6.45 4.83
C SER A 3 19.80 5.03 4.76
N PRO A 4 19.43 4.15 5.71
CA PRO A 4 19.88 2.76 5.69
C PRO A 4 19.41 2.05 4.41
N PRO A 5 20.14 1.02 3.93
CA PRO A 5 19.91 0.41 2.62
C PRO A 5 18.48 -0.09 2.40
N ASP A 6 17.83 -0.58 3.45
CA ASP A 6 16.45 -1.08 3.43
C ASP A 6 15.39 0.03 3.33
N LEU A 7 15.74 1.28 3.66
CA LEU A 7 14.91 2.48 3.48
C LEU A 7 15.21 3.24 2.18
N GLN A 8 16.14 2.77 1.35
CA GLN A 8 16.40 3.41 0.07
C GLN A 8 15.31 3.06 -0.95
N TRP A 9 14.85 4.06 -1.72
CA TRP A 9 13.85 3.86 -2.77
C TRP A 9 14.29 2.84 -3.83
N ARG A 10 15.59 2.79 -4.14
CA ARG A 10 16.15 1.78 -5.07
C ARG A 10 15.91 0.35 -4.56
N THR A 11 16.08 0.11 -3.27
CA THR A 11 15.80 -1.19 -2.66
C THR A 11 14.31 -1.49 -2.68
N GLN A 12 13.47 -0.52 -2.31
CA GLN A 12 12.02 -0.68 -2.36
C GLN A 12 11.52 -1.04 -3.76
N TRP A 13 12.04 -0.39 -4.80
CA TRP A 13 11.64 -0.68 -6.18
C TRP A 13 12.06 -2.08 -6.63
N ARG A 14 13.28 -2.52 -6.28
CA ARG A 14 13.72 -3.90 -6.53
C ARG A 14 12.84 -4.92 -5.83
N GLU A 15 12.40 -4.62 -4.62
CA GLU A 15 11.48 -5.46 -3.88
C GLU A 15 10.11 -5.54 -4.57
N CYS A 16 9.56 -4.42 -5.05
CA CYS A 16 8.33 -4.37 -5.82
C CYS A 16 8.38 -5.17 -7.14
N LEU A 17 9.56 -5.54 -7.64
CA LEU A 17 9.69 -6.36 -8.84
C LEU A 17 9.82 -7.86 -8.53
N ARG A 18 9.75 -8.27 -7.26
CA ARG A 18 9.78 -9.69 -6.91
C ARG A 18 8.52 -10.40 -7.41
N PRO A 19 8.64 -11.59 -8.03
CA PRO A 19 7.50 -12.28 -8.65
C PRO A 19 6.31 -12.48 -7.71
N TRP A 20 6.56 -12.85 -6.45
CA TRP A 20 5.49 -13.07 -5.48
C TRP A 20 4.77 -11.79 -5.05
N LYS A 21 5.48 -10.65 -5.02
CA LYS A 21 4.86 -9.35 -4.71
C LYS A 21 4.02 -8.85 -5.87
N LEU A 22 4.51 -9.03 -7.11
CA LEU A 22 3.73 -8.74 -8.31
C LEU A 22 2.48 -9.64 -8.42
N ALA A 23 2.61 -10.94 -8.11
CA ALA A 23 1.48 -11.86 -8.12
C ALA A 23 0.43 -11.48 -7.06
N THR A 24 0.86 -11.13 -5.84
CA THR A 24 -0.06 -10.69 -4.78
C THR A 24 -0.66 -9.31 -5.05
N LEU A 25 0.06 -8.41 -5.72
CA LEU A 25 -0.49 -7.15 -6.25
C LEU A 25 -1.58 -7.42 -7.29
N ALA A 26 -1.30 -8.27 -8.29
CA ALA A 26 -2.25 -8.61 -9.34
C ALA A 26 -3.51 -9.26 -8.76
N LEU A 27 -3.34 -10.16 -7.77
CA LEU A 27 -4.46 -10.73 -7.03
C LEU A 27 -5.25 -9.66 -6.25
N GLY A 28 -4.56 -8.77 -5.54
CA GLY A 28 -5.19 -7.69 -4.78
C GLY A 28 -6.00 -6.74 -5.66
N ILE A 29 -5.43 -6.29 -6.79
CA ILE A 29 -6.16 -5.49 -7.79
C ILE A 29 -7.34 -6.28 -8.35
N GLY A 30 -7.15 -7.56 -8.72
CA GLY A 30 -8.23 -8.41 -9.21
C GLY A 30 -9.40 -8.50 -8.23
N LEU A 31 -9.12 -8.64 -6.92
CA LEU A 31 -10.13 -8.61 -5.87
C LEU A 31 -10.82 -7.25 -5.76
N LEU A 32 -10.09 -6.14 -5.91
CA LEU A 32 -10.67 -4.80 -5.89
C LEU A 32 -11.63 -4.58 -7.06
N LEU A 33 -11.26 -5.05 -8.26
CA LEU A 33 -12.10 -4.94 -9.45
C LEU A 33 -13.36 -5.81 -9.33
N LEU A 34 -13.20 -7.06 -8.87
CA LEU A 34 -14.35 -7.94 -8.61
C LEU A 34 -15.27 -7.35 -7.52
N GLY A 35 -14.70 -6.75 -6.48
CA GLY A 35 -15.46 -6.07 -5.43
C GLY A 35 -16.24 -4.87 -5.95
N ALA A 36 -15.65 -4.03 -6.81
CA ALA A 36 -16.34 -2.90 -7.42
C ALA A 36 -17.58 -3.33 -8.23
N GLU A 37 -17.51 -4.48 -8.92
CA GLU A 37 -18.62 -5.01 -9.71
C GLU A 37 -19.68 -5.73 -8.85
N LEU A 38 -19.26 -6.54 -7.86
CA LEU A 38 -20.17 -7.34 -7.04
C LEU A 38 -20.82 -6.54 -5.90
N THR A 39 -20.15 -5.50 -5.41
CA THR A 39 -20.63 -4.61 -4.36
C THR A 39 -20.51 -3.16 -4.80
N PRO A 40 -21.37 -2.70 -5.72
CA PRO A 40 -21.29 -1.34 -6.23
C PRO A 40 -21.42 -0.31 -5.12
N ALA A 41 -20.38 0.49 -4.92
CA ALA A 41 -20.39 1.65 -4.05
C ALA A 41 -20.15 2.91 -4.89
N PRO A 42 -20.77 4.05 -4.54
CA PRO A 42 -20.71 5.25 -5.36
C PRO A 42 -19.30 5.82 -5.51
N ASP A 43 -18.38 5.51 -4.59
CA ASP A 43 -17.00 6.00 -4.56
C ASP A 43 -15.94 4.94 -4.89
N TRP A 44 -16.36 3.72 -5.22
CA TRP A 44 -15.47 2.60 -5.51
C TRP A 44 -15.60 2.17 -6.97
N ASP A 45 -14.65 2.63 -7.78
CA ASP A 45 -14.59 2.31 -9.20
C ASP A 45 -13.26 1.68 -9.62
N ILE A 46 -13.19 1.29 -10.89
CA ILE A 46 -12.02 0.67 -11.51
C ILE A 46 -10.80 1.62 -11.45
N PRO A 47 -10.87 2.88 -11.92
CA PRO A 47 -9.71 3.78 -11.87
C PRO A 47 -9.15 4.01 -10.46
N ILE A 48 -9.99 4.26 -9.46
CA ILE A 48 -9.51 4.54 -8.11
C ILE A 48 -8.85 3.31 -7.48
N SER A 49 -9.34 2.11 -7.80
CA SER A 49 -8.74 0.84 -7.39
C SER A 49 -7.29 0.70 -7.89
N PHE A 50 -7.02 1.07 -9.14
CA PHE A 50 -5.65 1.09 -9.68
C PHE A 50 -4.79 2.18 -9.02
N ILE A 51 -5.31 3.40 -8.90
CA ILE A 51 -4.56 4.53 -8.33
C ILE A 51 -4.12 4.22 -6.89
N MET A 52 -5.08 3.89 -6.02
CA MET A 52 -4.82 3.62 -4.61
C MET A 52 -4.02 2.33 -4.43
N GLY A 53 -4.36 1.27 -5.17
CA GLY A 53 -3.68 -0.02 -5.09
C GLY A 53 -2.20 0.05 -5.48
N LEU A 54 -1.87 0.76 -6.56
CA LEU A 54 -0.47 0.94 -7.00
C LEU A 54 0.31 1.84 -6.04
N LEU A 55 -0.31 2.91 -5.52
CA LEU A 55 0.30 3.77 -4.51
C LEU A 55 0.58 3.01 -3.21
N ALA A 56 -0.36 2.15 -2.77
CA ALA A 56 -0.18 1.30 -1.61
C ALA A 56 0.96 0.32 -1.83
N TYR A 57 1.04 -0.31 -3.00
CA TYR A 57 2.13 -1.21 -3.34
C TYR A 57 3.51 -0.54 -3.30
N ALA A 58 3.61 0.69 -3.81
CA ALA A 58 4.86 1.42 -3.86
C ALA A 58 5.29 1.95 -2.48
N THR A 59 4.34 2.39 -1.65
CA THR A 59 4.64 3.21 -0.45
C THR A 59 4.38 2.51 0.87
N ALA A 60 3.37 1.65 0.99
CA ALA A 60 2.96 1.03 2.26
C ALA A 60 4.09 0.30 3.00
N PRO A 61 4.83 -0.64 2.37
CA PRO A 61 5.94 -1.32 3.04
C PRO A 61 7.09 -0.36 3.41
N TRP A 62 7.30 0.73 2.67
CA TRP A 62 8.33 1.71 3.00
C TRP A 62 7.92 2.56 4.21
N SER A 63 6.69 3.10 4.19
CA SER A 63 6.15 3.91 5.29
C SER A 63 6.11 3.11 6.59
N LEU A 64 5.67 1.85 6.54
CA LEU A 64 5.68 0.97 7.70
C LEU A 64 7.10 0.70 8.20
N ARG A 65 8.05 0.46 7.29
CA ARG A 65 9.47 0.23 7.65
C ARG A 65 10.08 1.43 8.35
N VAL A 66 9.75 2.67 7.96
CA VAL A 66 10.19 3.88 8.67
C VAL A 66 9.76 3.85 10.13
N LEU A 67 8.52 3.46 10.41
CA LEU A 67 7.98 3.35 11.76
C LEU A 67 8.64 2.21 12.55
N VAL A 68 8.72 1.00 11.97
CA VAL A 68 9.35 -0.17 12.62
C VAL A 68 10.82 0.09 12.93
N ARG A 69 11.56 0.75 12.03
CA ARG A 69 12.97 1.12 12.22
C ARG A 69 13.16 2.35 13.10
N ARG A 70 12.08 3.01 13.55
CA ARG A 70 12.11 4.25 14.33
C ARG A 70 12.97 5.34 13.67
N HIS A 71 12.91 5.42 12.34
CA HIS A 71 13.70 6.39 11.58
C HIS A 71 12.98 7.75 11.57
N TRP A 72 12.95 8.42 12.73
CA TRP A 72 12.11 9.61 13.01
C TRP A 72 12.24 10.74 11.99
N ARG A 73 13.43 10.93 11.40
CA ARG A 73 13.67 11.92 10.34
C ARG A 73 12.84 11.71 9.08
N ALA A 74 12.42 10.47 8.80
CA ALA A 74 11.63 10.13 7.63
C ALA A 74 10.12 10.00 7.93
N VAL A 75 9.72 10.11 9.20
CA VAL A 75 8.31 9.98 9.62
C VAL A 75 7.40 11.01 8.94
N PRO A 76 7.77 12.30 8.80
CA PRO A 76 6.91 13.25 8.09
C PRO A 76 6.60 12.82 6.65
N LEU A 77 7.61 12.30 5.93
CA LEU A 77 7.43 11.79 4.58
C LEU A 77 6.60 10.49 4.57
N ALA A 78 6.82 9.59 5.52
CA ALA A 78 6.04 8.35 5.64
C ALA A 78 4.55 8.64 5.91
N LEU A 79 4.25 9.60 6.80
CA LEU A 79 2.88 10.03 7.09
C LEU A 79 2.26 10.73 5.89
N PHE A 80 3.00 11.59 5.20
CA PHE A 80 2.53 12.22 3.97
C PHE A 80 2.20 11.20 2.89
N LEU A 81 3.07 10.21 2.65
CA LEU A 81 2.83 9.15 1.66
C LEU A 81 1.66 8.25 2.05
N ALA A 82 1.52 7.94 3.34
CA ALA A 82 0.36 7.22 3.85
C ALA A 82 -0.92 8.03 3.59
N TRP A 83 -1.00 9.28 4.05
CA TRP A 83 -2.14 10.15 3.80
C TRP A 83 -2.44 10.31 2.30
N LEU A 84 -1.43 10.58 1.48
CA LEU A 84 -1.56 10.72 0.03
C LEU A 84 -2.17 9.48 -0.60
N THR A 85 -1.76 8.28 -0.16
CA THR A 85 -2.25 7.01 -0.70
C THR A 85 -3.66 6.69 -0.23
N VAL A 86 -3.96 6.98 1.03
CA VAL A 86 -5.18 6.54 1.71
C VAL A 86 -6.34 7.51 1.46
N ASP A 87 -6.06 8.80 1.32
CA ASP A 87 -7.07 9.86 1.25
C ASP A 87 -6.73 10.94 0.22
N GLY A 88 -5.47 11.37 0.12
CA GLY A 88 -5.10 12.48 -0.76
C GLY A 88 -5.41 12.23 -2.24
N CYS A 89 -5.06 11.05 -2.77
CA CYS A 89 -5.35 10.69 -4.16
C CYS A 89 -6.85 10.42 -4.40
N TYR A 90 -7.54 9.84 -3.41
CA TYR A 90 -8.98 9.63 -3.44
C TYR A 90 -9.73 10.97 -3.48
N ALA A 91 -9.37 11.90 -2.60
CA ALA A 91 -9.97 13.21 -2.52
C ALA A 91 -9.72 14.00 -3.80
N LEU A 92 -8.51 13.95 -4.36
CA LEU A 92 -8.21 14.60 -5.64
C LEU A 92 -9.05 13.98 -6.78
N TYR A 93 -9.07 12.66 -6.90
CA TYR A 93 -9.81 11.97 -7.94
C TYR A 93 -11.32 12.31 -7.90
N TRP A 94 -11.96 12.14 -6.75
CA TRP A 94 -13.38 12.40 -6.60
C TRP A 94 -13.73 13.88 -6.62
N SER A 95 -12.84 14.78 -6.22
CA SER A 95 -13.08 16.23 -6.38
C SER A 95 -13.21 16.64 -7.85
N LEU A 96 -12.55 15.92 -8.76
CA LEU A 96 -12.63 16.17 -10.19
C LEU A 96 -13.77 15.40 -10.86
N LYS A 97 -14.05 14.18 -10.36
CA LYS A 97 -15.06 13.29 -10.96
C LYS A 97 -16.48 13.59 -10.50
N ASP A 98 -16.69 13.66 -9.18
CA ASP A 98 -17.98 13.95 -8.56
C ASP A 98 -17.78 14.43 -7.09
N PRO A 99 -17.80 15.76 -6.86
CA PRO A 99 -17.62 16.32 -5.52
C PRO A 99 -18.70 15.88 -4.51
N ALA A 100 -19.91 15.51 -4.97
CA ALA A 100 -20.98 15.06 -4.07
C ALA A 100 -20.67 13.67 -3.51
N VAL A 101 -20.12 12.77 -4.32
CA VAL A 101 -19.63 11.46 -3.87
C VAL A 101 -18.49 11.64 -2.86
N LEU A 102 -17.56 12.55 -3.12
CA LEU A 102 -16.48 12.85 -2.19
C LEU A 102 -17.01 13.29 -0.81
N ALA A 103 -17.96 14.22 -0.79
CA ALA A 103 -18.53 14.73 0.45
C ALA A 103 -19.27 13.65 1.24
N LEU A 104 -19.86 12.66 0.56
CA LEU A 104 -20.60 11.57 1.18
C LEU A 104 -19.70 10.46 1.74
N MET A 105 -18.64 10.09 1.01
CA MET A 105 -17.92 8.83 1.26
C MET A 105 -16.51 8.96 1.84
N ARG A 106 -15.92 10.17 1.84
CA ARG A 106 -14.52 10.36 2.28
C ARG A 106 -14.25 9.83 3.68
N ASP A 107 -15.16 10.08 4.62
CA ASP A 107 -15.01 9.67 6.02
C ASP A 107 -15.08 8.14 6.19
N VAL A 108 -15.72 7.44 5.26
CA VAL A 108 -15.80 5.97 5.22
C VAL A 108 -14.60 5.37 4.48
N ASN A 109 -14.16 6.00 3.39
CA ASN A 109 -12.97 5.58 2.65
C ASN A 109 -11.70 5.63 3.53
N PHE A 110 -11.52 6.69 4.30
CA PHE A 110 -10.30 6.88 5.10
C PHE A 110 -9.95 5.67 5.99
N PRO A 111 -10.82 5.20 6.91
CA PRO A 111 -10.52 4.07 7.77
C PRO A 111 -10.38 2.74 7.01
N ALA A 112 -11.18 2.54 5.95
CA ALA A 112 -11.11 1.34 5.13
C ALA A 112 -9.75 1.25 4.40
N SER A 113 -9.38 2.32 3.69
CA SER A 113 -8.12 2.41 2.96
C SER A 113 -6.92 2.43 3.90
N LEU A 114 -7.01 3.01 5.10
CA LEU A 114 -5.92 2.99 6.08
C LEU A 114 -5.65 1.56 6.56
N SER A 115 -6.72 0.81 6.84
CA SER A 115 -6.63 -0.59 7.25
C SER A 115 -5.99 -1.44 6.15
N LEU A 116 -6.43 -1.26 4.90
CA LEU A 116 -5.85 -1.96 3.76
C LEU A 116 -4.39 -1.57 3.54
N TYR A 117 -4.05 -0.29 3.64
CA TYR A 117 -2.67 0.19 3.56
C TYR A 117 -1.78 -0.45 4.63
N GLY A 118 -2.27 -0.57 5.86
CA GLY A 118 -1.57 -1.28 6.95
C GLY A 118 -1.35 -2.76 6.64
N MET A 119 -2.38 -3.46 6.18
CA MET A 119 -2.30 -4.88 5.80
C MET A 119 -1.32 -5.11 4.64
N CYS A 120 -1.40 -4.29 3.58
CA CYS A 120 -0.45 -4.30 2.48
C CYS A 120 0.98 -4.01 2.95
N GLY A 121 1.14 -3.01 3.83
CA GLY A 121 2.41 -2.67 4.44
C GLY A 121 3.03 -3.84 5.16
N LEU A 122 2.25 -4.57 5.97
CA LEU A 122 2.68 -5.78 6.68
C LEU A 122 3.02 -6.92 5.71
N GLY A 123 2.12 -7.21 4.76
CA GLY A 123 2.29 -8.30 3.79
C GLY A 123 3.51 -8.14 2.90
N TRP A 124 3.84 -6.90 2.49
CA TRP A 124 4.99 -6.60 1.64
C TRP A 124 6.22 -6.08 2.40
N LEU A 125 6.18 -6.05 3.74
CA LEU A 125 7.27 -5.54 4.58
C LEU A 125 8.57 -6.32 4.37
N TYR A 126 8.44 -7.65 4.27
CA TYR A 126 9.57 -8.58 4.12
C TYR A 126 10.36 -8.30 2.84
N GLN A 127 11.69 -8.18 2.98
CA GLN A 127 12.60 -7.99 1.86
C GLN A 127 13.30 -9.31 1.52
N GLY A 128 12.89 -9.95 0.44
CA GLY A 128 13.41 -11.27 0.07
C GLY A 128 12.46 -12.09 -0.80
N SER A 129 12.97 -13.22 -1.30
CA SER A 129 12.15 -14.22 -1.99
C SER A 129 11.41 -15.11 -0.99
N LEU A 130 10.30 -15.74 -1.44
CA LEU A 130 9.61 -16.75 -0.65
C LEU A 130 10.53 -17.91 -0.27
N ARG A 131 11.48 -18.27 -1.14
CA ARG A 131 12.49 -19.29 -0.85
C ARG A 131 13.36 -18.91 0.36
N GLN A 132 13.79 -17.65 0.43
CA GLN A 132 14.57 -17.14 1.56
C GLN A 132 13.73 -17.10 2.84
N ALA A 133 12.45 -16.70 2.73
CA ALA A 133 11.54 -16.70 3.87
C ALA A 133 11.36 -18.11 4.44
N TRP A 134 11.11 -19.09 3.57
CA TRP A 134 10.97 -20.50 3.94
C TRP A 134 12.24 -21.04 4.61
N GLN A 135 13.41 -20.77 4.06
CA GLN A 135 14.69 -21.18 4.64
C GLN A 135 14.94 -20.57 6.02
N ALA A 136 14.54 -19.31 6.24
CA ALA A 136 14.67 -18.66 7.53
C ALA A 136 13.74 -19.31 8.58
N ILE A 137 12.49 -19.58 8.20
CA ILE A 137 11.51 -20.25 9.07
C ILE A 137 11.99 -21.66 9.43
N SER A 138 12.41 -22.46 8.43
CA SER A 138 12.86 -23.84 8.66
C SER A 138 14.06 -23.93 9.59
N ARG A 139 14.95 -22.93 9.58
CA ARG A 139 16.12 -22.85 10.47
C ARG A 139 15.80 -22.36 11.89
N SER A 140 14.66 -21.71 12.08
CA SER A 140 14.23 -21.23 13.41
C SER A 140 13.45 -22.28 14.20
N VAL A 141 12.96 -23.33 13.51
CA VAL A 141 12.13 -24.39 14.08
C VAL A 141 12.90 -25.70 14.29
N GLY A 142 14.03 -25.89 13.59
CA GLY A 142 14.94 -27.02 13.77
C GLY A 142 16.14 -26.65 14.62
#